data_AF-A0A6A5HCL0-F1
#
_entry.id   AF-A0A6A5HCL0-F1
#
_cell.length_a   1.000
_cell.length_b   1.000
_cell.length_c   1.000
_cell.angle_alpha   90.00
_cell.angle_beta   90.00
_cell.angle_gamma   90.00
#
_symmetry.space_group_name_H-M   'P 1'
#
loop_
_entity.id
_entity.type
_entity.pdbx_description
1 polymer ?
#
loop_
_entity_poly.entity_id
_entity_poly.type
_entity_poly.pdbx_seq_one_letter_code
_entity_poly.pdbx_strand_id
1 'polypeptide(L)'
;MSDRLTHQDIQTVPSGVGSSAPSGPPVDLFSYFGIICENSIWYATKYPFGIEYFANNNKAKYFGGPEEFNGKKSKIVRYAW
;
A
#
# COMPACT_ATOMS: atom_id res chain seq x y z
N MET A 1 10.53 21.48 6.56
CA MET A 1 10.77 20.31 7.43
C MET A 1 9.50 19.49 7.39
N SER A 2 9.54 18.25 6.89
CA SER A 2 8.36 17.39 6.88
C SER A 2 8.36 16.64 8.21
N ASP A 3 7.42 16.94 9.09
CA ASP A 3 7.23 16.18 10.32
C ASP A 3 6.91 14.73 9.95
N ARG A 4 7.85 13.84 10.25
CA ARG A 4 7.71 12.42 9.98
C ARG A 4 6.89 11.81 11.11
N LEU A 5 5.66 11.39 10.81
CA LEU A 5 4.80 10.69 11.75
C LEU A 5 5.53 9.50 12.38
N THR A 6 5.41 9.36 13.70
CA THR A 6 5.98 8.24 14.46
C THR A 6 4.95 7.14 14.64
N HIS A 7 5.40 5.92 14.99
CA HIS A 7 4.48 4.81 15.28
C HIS A 7 3.51 5.12 16.43
N GLN A 8 3.86 6.05 17.33
CA GLN A 8 2.99 6.48 18.42
C GLN A 8 1.84 7.39 17.95
N ASP A 9 2.01 8.05 16.80
CA ASP A 9 1.03 8.97 16.22
C ASP A 9 -0.05 8.26 15.40
N ILE A 10 0.19 7.00 15.01
CA ILE A 10 -0.74 6.21 14.20
C ILE A 10 -1.55 5.31 15.14
N GLN A 11 -2.60 5.84 15.76
CA GLN A 11 -3.48 5.03 16.61
C GLN A 11 -4.58 4.37 15.77
N THR A 12 -4.83 3.07 16.00
CA THR A 12 -5.98 2.37 15.42
C THR A 12 -7.18 2.52 16.34
N VAL A 13 -8.38 2.70 15.75
CA VAL A 13 -9.64 2.64 16.49
C VAL A 13 -10.37 1.34 16.16
N PRO A 14 -11.06 0.71 17.13
CA PRO A 14 -11.89 -0.46 16.85
C PRO A 14 -12.94 -0.11 15.78
N SER A 15 -13.09 -0.96 14.76
CA SER A 15 -14.16 -0.75 13.78
C SER A 15 -15.52 -1.03 14.43
N GLY A 16 -16.42 -0.05 14.40
CA GLY A 16 -17.81 -0.22 14.87
C GLY A 16 -18.69 -1.01 13.89
N VAL A 17 -18.19 -1.28 12.68
CA VAL A 17 -18.87 -2.03 11.61
C VAL A 17 -17.82 -2.78 10.77
N GLY A 18 -17.83 -4.12 10.81
CA GLY A 18 -16.92 -4.93 10.00
C GLY A 18 -16.50 -6.25 10.62
N SER A 19 -15.42 -6.81 10.07
CA SER A 19 -14.81 -8.09 10.47
C SER A 19 -14.38 -8.09 11.94
N SER A 20 -14.59 -9.20 12.65
CA SER A 20 -14.04 -9.45 13.99
C SER A 20 -12.53 -9.79 13.97
N ALA A 21 -11.88 -9.66 12.81
CA ALA A 21 -10.43 -9.80 12.71
C ALA A 21 -9.75 -8.74 13.60
N PRO A 22 -8.74 -9.14 14.41
CA PRO A 22 -7.96 -8.18 15.16
C PRO A 22 -7.40 -7.11 14.22
N SER A 23 -7.52 -5.84 14.59
CA SER A 23 -6.79 -4.78 13.91
C SER A 23 -5.30 -5.09 14.04
N GLY A 24 -4.63 -5.34 12.92
CA GLY A 24 -3.18 -5.43 12.88
C GLY A 24 -2.54 -4.13 13.36
N PRO A 25 -1.21 -4.12 13.54
CA PRO A 25 -0.52 -2.89 13.89
C PRO A 25 -0.82 -1.80 12.85
N PRO A 26 -0.94 -0.54 13.29
CA PRO A 26 -1.08 0.59 12.39
C PRO A 26 0.06 0.60 11.36
N VAL A 27 -0.27 0.85 10.10
CA VAL A 27 0.70 0.96 9.00
C VAL A 27 0.64 2.35 8.38
N ASP A 28 1.80 3.01 8.26
CA ASP A 28 1.92 4.20 7.41
C ASP A 28 1.93 3.76 5.94
N LEU A 29 0.85 4.07 5.23
CA LEU A 29 0.67 3.70 3.83
C LEU A 29 1.80 4.25 2.93
N PHE A 30 2.32 5.45 3.23
CA PHE A 30 3.39 6.06 2.44
C PHE A 30 4.69 5.29 2.59
N SER A 31 5.11 4.98 3.81
CA SER A 31 6.33 4.20 4.06
C SER A 31 6.21 2.75 3.58
N TYR A 32 5.03 2.15 3.72
CA TYR A 32 4.77 0.74 3.44
C TYR A 32 4.84 0.43 1.93
N PHE A 33 4.11 1.20 1.11
CA PHE A 33 4.13 1.05 -0.36
C PHE A 33 5.14 1.98 -1.06
N GLY A 34 5.90 2.77 -0.29
CA GLY A 34 6.86 3.73 -0.84
C GLY A 34 6.15 4.75 -1.74
N ILE A 35 5.05 5.33 -1.27
CA ILE A 35 4.26 6.29 -2.05
C ILE A 35 5.02 7.61 -2.14
N ILE A 36 5.28 8.06 -3.36
CA ILE A 36 5.95 9.33 -3.66
C ILE A 36 5.09 10.18 -4.60
N CYS A 37 5.28 11.50 -4.56
CA CYS A 37 4.74 12.43 -5.55
C CYS A 37 5.89 13.01 -6.37
N GLU A 38 5.85 12.82 -7.68
CA GLU A 38 6.78 13.45 -8.63
C GLU A 38 5.99 14.04 -9.78
N ASN A 39 6.27 15.30 -10.15
CA ASN A 39 5.58 16.00 -11.24
C ASN A 39 4.04 15.95 -11.13
N SER A 40 3.52 16.09 -9.90
CA SER A 40 2.08 15.99 -9.59
C SER A 40 1.44 14.62 -9.87
N ILE A 41 2.23 13.55 -9.96
CA ILE A 41 1.77 12.18 -10.14
C ILE A 41 2.21 11.35 -8.93
N TRP A 42 1.28 10.59 -8.38
CA TRP A 42 1.52 9.64 -7.28
C TRP A 42 2.01 8.30 -7.82
N TYR A 43 3.09 7.77 -7.24
CA TYR A 43 3.66 6.47 -7.57
C TYR A 43 3.84 5.62 -6.33
N ALA A 44 3.61 4.31 -6.46
CA ALA A 44 4.11 3.31 -5.52
C ALA A 44 5.49 2.84 -5.97
N THR A 45 6.40 2.63 -5.02
CA THR A 45 7.79 2.21 -5.28
C THR A 45 8.23 0.98 -4.49
N LYS A 46 7.42 0.52 -3.54
CA LYS A 46 7.62 -0.74 -2.82
C LYS A 46 6.49 -1.72 -3.10
N TYR A 47 6.85 -3.00 -3.17
CA TYR A 47 5.93 -4.10 -3.49
C TYR A 47 6.07 -5.19 -2.41
N PRO A 48 5.50 -4.98 -1.21
CA PRO A 48 5.64 -5.92 -0.09
C PRO A 48 5.17 -7.34 -0.42
N PHE A 49 4.28 -7.50 -1.40
CA PHE A 49 3.65 -8.77 -1.77
C PHE A 49 3.76 -9.10 -3.28
N GLY A 50 4.58 -8.37 -4.05
CA GLY A 50 4.61 -8.49 -5.50
C GLY A 50 3.46 -7.73 -6.20
N ILE A 51 3.01 -8.24 -7.35
CA ILE A 51 2.02 -7.57 -8.22
C ILE A 51 0.83 -8.50 -8.48
N GLU A 52 -0.38 -7.98 -8.28
CA GLU A 52 -1.62 -8.59 -8.79
C GLU A 52 -2.07 -7.89 -10.08
N TYR A 53 -2.50 -8.65 -11.08
CA TYR A 53 -3.08 -8.12 -12.30
C TYR A 53 -4.22 -9.00 -12.80
N PHE A 54 -5.18 -8.40 -13.52
CA PHE A 54 -6.26 -9.14 -14.17
C PHE A 54 -5.81 -9.60 -15.56
N ALA A 55 -5.79 -10.92 -15.77
CA ALA A 55 -5.57 -11.49 -17.10
C ALA A 55 -6.81 -11.33 -17.99
N ASN A 56 -6.66 -11.57 -19.30
CA ASN A 56 -7.74 -11.43 -20.30
C ASN A 56 -9.02 -12.22 -19.97
N ASN A 57 -8.94 -13.22 -19.10
CA ASN A 57 -10.09 -13.99 -18.63
C ASN A 57 -10.72 -13.46 -17.33
N ASN A 58 -10.41 -12.21 -16.95
CA ASN A 58 -10.79 -11.55 -15.69
C ASN A 58 -10.36 -12.31 -14.42
N LYS A 59 -9.40 -13.24 -14.51
CA LYS A 59 -8.83 -13.88 -13.33
C LYS A 59 -7.65 -13.07 -12.81
N ALA A 60 -7.64 -12.83 -11.51
CA ALA A 60 -6.48 -12.29 -10.82
C ALA A 60 -5.30 -13.26 -10.96
N LYS A 61 -4.14 -12.71 -11.29
CA LYS A 61 -2.86 -13.42 -11.33
C LYS A 61 -1.86 -12.65 -10.49
N TYR A 62 -0.98 -13.40 -9.82
CA TYR A 62 0.13 -12.86 -9.05
C TYR A 62 1.43 -13.03 -9.81
N PHE A 63 2.31 -12.05 -9.71
CA PHE A 63 3.62 -12.04 -10.34
C PHE A 63 4.68 -11.45 -9.40
N GLY A 64 5.82 -12.14 -9.36
CA GLY A 64 6.97 -11.87 -8.50
C GLY A 64 6.74 -12.16 -7.01
N GLY A 65 7.85 -12.17 -6.27
CA GLY A 65 7.88 -12.36 -4.83
C GLY A 65 7.87 -11.04 -4.03
N PRO A 66 7.83 -11.14 -2.69
CA PRO A 66 7.97 -9.99 -1.81
C PRO A 66 9.20 -9.16 -2.15
N GLU A 67 9.02 -7.84 -2.26
CA GLU A 67 10.09 -6.86 -2.45
C GLU A 67 10.87 -6.94 -3.77
N GLU A 68 10.61 -7.94 -4.62
CA GLU A 68 11.33 -8.19 -5.88
C GLU A 68 11.34 -6.97 -6.82
N PHE A 69 10.26 -6.18 -6.79
CA PHE A 69 10.09 -5.02 -7.67
C PHE A 69 10.35 -3.68 -6.99
N ASN A 70 10.91 -3.66 -5.78
CA ASN A 70 11.23 -2.42 -5.08
C ASN A 70 12.11 -1.51 -5.94
N GLY A 71 11.79 -0.21 -5.97
CA GLY A 71 12.42 0.80 -6.81
C GLY A 71 11.74 1.02 -8.17
N LYS A 72 10.88 0.10 -8.64
CA LYS A 72 10.06 0.31 -9.84
C LYS A 72 8.89 1.24 -9.52
N LYS A 73 8.55 2.17 -10.42
CA LYS A 73 7.43 3.12 -10.23
C LYS A 73 6.14 2.61 -10.88
N SER A 74 5.08 2.44 -10.09
CA SER A 74 3.72 2.22 -10.58
C SER A 74 2.85 3.42 -10.30
N LYS A 75 2.21 4.00 -11.32
CA LYS A 75 1.28 5.11 -11.13
C LYS A 75 0.07 4.65 -10.31
N ILE A 76 -0.26 5.39 -9.26
CA ILE A 76 -1.45 5.14 -8.46
C ILE A 76 -2.64 5.82 -9.13
N VAL A 77 -3.69 5.06 -9.42
CA VAL A 77 -4.91 5.56 -10.08
C VAL A 77 -6.13 5.62 -9.15
N ARG A 78 -6.12 4.86 -8.06
CA ARG A 78 -7.23 4.78 -7.10
C ARG A 78 -6.74 4.30 -5.73
N TYR A 79 -7.32 4.84 -4.67
CA TYR A 79 -7.37 4.24 -3.34
C TYR A 79 -8.78 3.68 -3.10
N ALA A 80 -8.89 2.49 -2.51
CA ALA A 80 -10.15 1.87 -2.16
C ALA A 80 -10.04 1.21 -0.79
N TRP A 81 -11.12 1.29 -0.01
CA TRP A 81 -11.33 0.64 1.29
C TRP A 81 -12.55 -0.26 1.17
#